data_AF-A0A915C9C7-F1
#
_entry.id   AF-A0A915C9C7-F1
#
_cell.length_a   1.000
_cell.length_b   1.000
_cell.length_c   1.000
_cell.angle_alpha   90.00
_cell.angle_beta   90.00
_cell.angle_gamma   90.00
#
_symmetry.space_group_name_H-M   'P 1'
#
loop_
_entity.id
_entity.type
_entity.pdbx_description
1 polymer ?
#
loop_
_entity_poly.entity_id
_entity_poly.type
_entity_poly.pdbx_seq_one_letter_code
_entity_poly.pdbx_strand_id
1 'polypeptide(L)'
;MCAAVKVNGIVMHGRQLGLTAQRFASITYAATNDTALQTKPFLYRDLKVVRATGAQLRPKPKLDSPLKFGHNFSDHMFEVDWNVSKGWGQPLISPLHNFDLHPASKVLLYRL
;
A
#
# COMPACT_ATOMS: atom_id res chain seq x y z
N MET A 1 18.18 27.32 48.15
CA MET A 1 16.71 27.24 47.99
C MET A 1 16.37 27.73 46.60
N CYS A 2 16.09 26.82 45.66
CA CYS A 2 15.58 27.15 44.32
C CYS A 2 14.42 26.20 44.02
N ALA A 3 13.32 26.75 43.52
CA ALA A 3 12.02 26.11 43.46
C ALA A 3 11.93 25.04 42.37
N ALA A 4 11.32 23.90 42.72
CA ALA A 4 10.88 22.89 41.76
C ALA A 4 9.41 23.18 41.38
N VAL A 5 9.13 23.35 40.09
CA VAL A 5 7.76 23.42 39.57
C VAL A 5 7.28 22.01 39.27
N LYS A 6 6.14 21.62 39.87
CA LYS A 6 5.53 20.29 39.75
C LYS A 6 4.26 20.43 38.90
N VAL A 7 4.23 19.84 37.71
CA VAL A 7 3.00 19.66 36.92
C VAL A 7 2.84 18.17 36.65
N ASN A 8 1.73 17.59 37.12
CA ASN A 8 1.28 16.23 36.83
C ASN A 8 2.32 15.11 37.06
N GLY A 9 3.02 15.14 38.20
CA GLY A 9 3.65 13.95 38.79
C GLY A 9 4.87 13.35 38.07
N ILE A 10 5.40 13.96 37.00
CA ILE A 10 6.58 13.45 36.31
C ILE A 10 7.83 14.23 36.74
N VAL A 11 8.78 13.51 37.34
CA VAL A 11 10.13 14.02 37.61
C VAL A 11 11.01 13.64 36.43
N MET A 12 11.40 14.61 35.62
CA MET A 12 12.38 14.40 34.55
C MET A 12 13.79 14.57 35.12
N HIS A 13 14.59 13.50 35.12
CA HIS A 13 16.03 13.55 35.34
C HIS A 13 16.79 13.21 34.04
N GLY A 14 17.94 13.86 33.88
CA GLY A 14 18.61 14.10 32.61
C GLY A 14 19.12 12.87 31.85
N ARG A 15 19.06 13.00 30.51
CA ARG A 15 19.96 12.51 29.45
C ARG A 15 20.82 11.27 29.74
N GLN A 16 20.55 10.20 28.99
CA GLN A 16 21.62 9.34 28.45
C GLN A 16 21.22 8.78 27.07
N LEU A 17 22.03 9.07 26.05
CA LEU A 17 21.91 8.56 24.68
C LEU A 17 22.52 7.16 24.61
N GLY A 18 21.71 6.15 24.30
CA GLY A 18 22.17 4.79 24.01
C GLY A 18 21.68 4.35 22.62
N LEU A 19 22.57 4.40 21.63
CA LEU A 19 22.34 3.79 20.32
C LEU A 19 22.47 2.27 20.47
N THR A 20 21.35 1.55 20.38
CA THR A 20 21.39 0.10 20.14
C THR A 20 20.70 -0.22 18.83
N ALA A 21 21.45 -0.91 17.97
CA ALA A 21 21.00 -1.36 16.67
C ALA A 21 19.95 -2.47 16.85
N GLN A 22 18.74 -2.26 16.31
CA GLN A 22 17.78 -3.34 16.10
C GLN A 22 17.33 -3.31 14.65
N ARG A 23 17.83 -4.29 13.88
CA ARG A 23 17.29 -4.69 12.59
C ARG A 23 16.31 -5.85 12.80
N PHE A 24 15.28 -5.83 11.93
CA PHE A 24 14.35 -6.89 11.54
C PHE A 24 13.03 -7.02 12.31
N ALA A 25 12.02 -6.43 11.66
CA ALA A 25 10.73 -7.02 11.32
C ALA A 25 9.84 -7.51 12.48
N SER A 26 9.11 -6.57 13.05
CA SER A 26 7.71 -6.75 13.41
C SER A 26 7.07 -5.37 13.43
N ILE A 27 6.18 -5.07 12.48
CA ILE A 27 5.31 -3.91 12.61
C ILE A 27 4.28 -4.31 13.66
N THR A 28 4.61 -4.13 14.93
CA THR A 28 3.61 -4.04 15.99
C THR A 28 2.83 -2.77 15.70
N TYR A 29 1.59 -2.92 15.22
CA TYR A 29 0.66 -1.80 15.15
C TYR A 29 0.46 -1.28 16.58
N ALA A 30 1.06 -0.14 16.89
CA ALA A 30 0.73 0.59 18.11
C ALA A 30 -0.75 0.94 18.00
N ALA A 31 -1.58 0.38 18.89
CA ALA A 31 -2.99 0.70 18.99
C ALA A 31 -3.13 2.14 19.48
N THR A 32 -3.08 3.10 18.56
CA THR A 32 -3.63 4.43 18.79
C THR A 32 -5.14 4.25 18.86
N ASN A 33 -5.74 4.57 20.01
CA ASN A 33 -7.20 4.59 20.19
C ASN A 33 -7.83 5.79 19.47
N ASP A 34 -7.52 5.93 18.19
CA ASP A 34 -8.22 6.82 17.28
C ASP A 34 -9.30 5.97 16.62
N THR A 35 -10.57 6.30 16.83
CA THR A 35 -11.73 5.61 16.26
C THR A 35 -11.86 5.80 14.74
N ALA A 36 -10.77 6.20 14.07
CA ALA A 36 -10.63 6.25 12.63
C ALA A 36 -10.34 4.84 12.06
N LEU A 37 -11.42 4.15 11.67
CA LEU A 37 -11.44 3.11 10.63
C LEU A 37 -10.34 2.02 10.73
N GLN A 38 -10.51 1.07 11.64
CA GLN A 38 -9.84 -0.23 11.61
C GLN A 38 -10.23 -1.01 10.34
N THR A 39 -9.57 -0.73 9.21
CA THR A 39 -9.77 -1.48 7.97
C THR A 39 -8.76 -2.62 7.88
N LYS A 40 -9.25 -3.86 7.74
CA LYS A 40 -8.41 -5.04 7.57
C LYS A 40 -7.66 -4.97 6.22
N PRO A 41 -6.37 -5.38 6.14
CA PRO A 41 -5.66 -5.48 4.87
C PRO A 41 -6.26 -6.58 3.99
N PHE A 42 -6.07 -6.48 2.67
CA PHE A 42 -6.36 -7.62 1.78
C PHE A 42 -5.33 -8.74 2.00
N LEU A 43 -5.78 -9.99 1.88
CA LEU A 43 -4.93 -11.17 2.06
C LEU A 43 -4.84 -11.95 0.75
N TYR A 44 -3.70 -12.59 0.51
CA TYR A 44 -3.48 -13.42 -0.69
C TYR A 44 -4.48 -14.57 -0.82
N ARG A 45 -5.03 -15.05 0.30
CA ARG A 45 -5.99 -16.16 0.35
C ARG A 45 -7.32 -15.81 -0.30
N ASP A 46 -7.64 -14.51 -0.34
CA ASP A 46 -8.90 -14.01 -0.89
C ASP A 46 -8.77 -13.68 -2.39
N LEU A 47 -7.60 -13.95 -2.99
CA LEU A 47 -7.27 -13.63 -4.37
C LEU A 47 -8.18 -14.36 -5.36
N LYS A 48 -8.85 -13.58 -6.20
CA LYS A 48 -9.58 -14.07 -7.35
C LYS A 48 -8.70 -13.96 -8.60
N VAL A 49 -8.72 -14.98 -9.46
CA VAL A 49 -7.95 -14.98 -10.71
C VAL A 49 -8.88 -15.21 -11.89
N VAL A 50 -8.89 -14.26 -12.82
CA VAL A 50 -9.60 -14.35 -14.11
C VAL A 50 -8.55 -14.48 -15.21
N ARG A 51 -8.53 -15.63 -15.87
CA ARG A 51 -7.54 -15.90 -16.93
C ARG A 51 -7.94 -15.22 -18.23
N ALA A 52 -6.93 -14.81 -18.99
CA ALA A 52 -7.12 -14.17 -20.28
C ALA A 52 -7.50 -15.23 -21.31
N THR A 53 -8.46 -14.90 -22.18
CA THR A 53 -8.88 -15.75 -23.28
C THR A 53 -7.98 -15.52 -24.50
N GLY A 54 -8.03 -16.41 -25.51
CA GLY A 54 -7.12 -16.34 -26.67
C GLY A 54 -7.09 -14.98 -27.38
N ALA A 55 -8.21 -14.26 -27.43
CA ALA A 55 -8.28 -12.91 -28.02
C ALA A 55 -7.56 -11.83 -27.20
N GLN A 56 -7.30 -12.07 -25.91
CA GLN A 56 -6.65 -11.15 -24.97
C GLN A 56 -5.17 -11.46 -24.76
N LEU A 57 -4.70 -12.64 -25.19
CA LEU A 57 -3.30 -13.04 -25.09
C LEU A 57 -2.47 -12.33 -26.17
N ARG A 58 -1.37 -11.70 -25.75
CA ARG A 58 -0.44 -11.07 -26.68
C ARG A 58 0.75 -11.98 -26.96
N PRO A 59 1.26 -11.98 -28.20
CA PRO A 59 2.46 -12.72 -28.51
C PRO A 59 3.63 -12.17 -27.69
N LYS A 60 4.44 -13.07 -27.14
CA LYS A 60 5.66 -12.68 -26.45
C LYS A 60 6.62 -12.01 -27.44
N PRO A 61 7.34 -10.96 -27.04
CA PRO A 61 8.39 -10.36 -27.86
C PRO A 61 9.41 -11.41 -28.31
N LYS A 62 9.97 -11.24 -29.51
CA LYS A 62 11.04 -12.13 -30.01
C LYS A 62 12.28 -11.98 -29.13
N LEU A 63 13.03 -13.07 -28.95
CA LEU A 63 14.22 -13.10 -28.10
C LEU A 63 15.24 -12.03 -28.49
N ASP A 64 15.42 -11.81 -29.80
CA ASP A 64 16.41 -10.87 -30.34
C ASP A 64 15.86 -9.45 -30.54
N SER A 65 14.60 -9.19 -30.15
CA SER A 65 14.01 -7.86 -30.29
C SER A 65 14.43 -6.95 -29.13
N PRO A 66 14.89 -5.70 -29.40
CA PRO A 66 15.29 -4.79 -28.34
C PRO A 66 14.07 -4.40 -27.49
N LEU A 67 14.10 -4.76 -26.20
CA LEU A 67 13.05 -4.42 -25.24
C LEU A 67 13.22 -2.98 -24.77
N LYS A 68 12.33 -2.09 -25.21
CA LYS A 68 12.24 -0.73 -24.69
C LYS A 68 11.47 -0.73 -23.37
N PHE A 69 12.04 -0.08 -22.35
CA PHE A 69 11.40 0.05 -21.04
C PHE A 69 10.00 0.69 -21.17
N GLY A 70 9.01 0.13 -20.48
CA GLY A 70 7.64 0.65 -20.44
C GLY A 70 6.76 0.46 -21.69
N HIS A 71 7.23 -0.27 -22.71
CA HIS A 71 6.47 -0.46 -23.96
C HIS A 71 5.73 -1.79 -24.06
N ASN A 72 6.21 -2.82 -23.36
CA ASN A 72 5.62 -4.16 -23.38
C ASN A 72 5.04 -4.49 -22.00
N PHE A 73 3.83 -5.05 -21.97
CA PHE A 73 3.13 -5.45 -20.75
C PHE A 73 2.73 -6.93 -20.82
N SER A 74 2.54 -7.57 -19.66
CA SER A 74 2.03 -8.95 -19.54
C SER A 74 0.52 -9.02 -19.69
N ASP A 75 -0.01 -10.18 -20.08
CA ASP A 75 -1.43 -10.41 -20.35
C ASP A 75 -2.37 -10.14 -19.16
N HIS A 76 -1.84 -10.13 -17.93
CA HIS A 76 -2.58 -9.90 -16.71
C HIS A 76 -2.09 -8.68 -15.94
N MET A 77 -3.00 -8.10 -15.16
CA MET A 77 -2.72 -7.09 -14.14
C MET A 77 -3.29 -7.53 -12.78
N PHE A 78 -2.82 -6.90 -11.72
CA PHE A 78 -3.35 -7.05 -10.36
C PHE A 78 -4.09 -5.78 -9.97
N GLU A 79 -5.29 -5.93 -9.43
CA GLU A 79 -6.14 -4.83 -8.98
C GLU A 79 -6.82 -5.17 -7.64
N VAL A 80 -7.04 -4.15 -6.83
CA VAL A 80 -7.79 -4.25 -5.58
C VAL A 80 -8.36 -2.88 -5.24
N ASP A 81 -9.68 -2.82 -5.10
CA ASP A 81 -10.36 -1.57 -4.75
C ASP A 81 -10.19 -1.26 -3.26
N TRP A 82 -10.18 0.02 -2.92
CA TRP A 82 -10.29 0.48 -1.55
C TRP A 82 -11.33 1.59 -1.45
N ASN A 83 -12.15 1.55 -0.41
CA ASN A 83 -13.05 2.65 -0.09
C ASN A 83 -13.12 2.88 1.42
N VAL A 84 -13.44 4.11 1.81
CA VAL A 84 -13.46 4.54 3.22
C VAL A 84 -14.44 3.73 4.07
N SER A 85 -15.57 3.29 3.50
CA SER A 85 -16.65 2.61 4.25
C SER A 85 -16.44 1.11 4.43
N LYS A 86 -15.78 0.43 3.49
CA LYS A 86 -15.59 -1.04 3.47
C LYS A 86 -14.12 -1.45 3.63
N GLY A 87 -13.18 -0.52 3.46
CA GLY A 87 -11.75 -0.81 3.44
C GLY A 87 -11.30 -1.46 2.13
N TRP A 88 -10.33 -2.36 2.23
CA TRP A 88 -9.81 -3.13 1.08
C TRP A 88 -10.85 -4.13 0.58
N GLY A 89 -11.03 -4.16 -0.74
CA GLY A 89 -11.85 -5.12 -1.45
C GLY A 89 -11.17 -6.46 -1.67
N GLN A 90 -11.78 -7.28 -2.53
CA GLN A 90 -11.20 -8.56 -2.92
C GLN A 90 -10.04 -8.33 -3.91
N PRO A 91 -8.84 -8.88 -3.66
CA PRO A 91 -7.74 -8.80 -4.61
C PRO A 91 -8.06 -9.63 -5.86
N LEU A 92 -7.73 -9.09 -7.04
CA LEU A 92 -8.08 -9.65 -8.33
C LEU A 92 -6.86 -9.63 -9.27
N ILE A 93 -6.59 -10.77 -9.92
CA ILE A 93 -5.77 -10.83 -11.14
C ILE A 93 -6.71 -10.93 -12.33
N SER A 94 -6.68 -9.95 -13.22
CA SER A 94 -7.55 -9.85 -14.39
C SER A 94 -6.73 -9.68 -15.68
N PRO A 95 -7.31 -9.96 -16.86
CA PRO A 95 -6.66 -9.61 -18.13
C PRO A 95 -6.38 -8.11 -18.21
N LEU A 96 -5.28 -7.70 -18.83
CA LEU A 96 -4.93 -6.28 -18.95
C LEU A 96 -6.05 -5.50 -19.66
N HIS A 97 -6.60 -4.47 -19.00
CA HIS A 97 -7.58 -3.54 -19.57
C HIS A 97 -7.26 -2.08 -19.19
N ASN A 98 -8.04 -1.14 -19.73
CA ASN A 98 -7.92 0.27 -19.37
C ASN A 98 -8.62 0.52 -18.03
N PHE A 99 -8.15 1.51 -17.27
CA PHE A 99 -8.84 1.94 -16.06
C PHE A 99 -10.03 2.84 -16.39
N ASP A 100 -11.21 2.48 -15.88
CA ASP A 100 -12.40 3.33 -15.91
C ASP A 100 -12.40 4.25 -14.69
N LEU A 101 -11.84 5.45 -14.86
CA LEU A 101 -11.71 6.44 -13.79
C LEU A 101 -12.68 7.59 -13.98
N HIS A 102 -13.23 8.11 -12.88
CA HIS A 102 -14.00 9.35 -12.91
C HIS A 102 -13.08 10.49 -13.37
N PRO A 103 -13.52 11.42 -14.25
CA PRO A 103 -12.67 12.51 -14.74
C PRO A 103 -12.07 13.38 -13.61
N ALA A 104 -12.82 13.55 -12.51
CA ALA A 104 -12.37 14.25 -11.31
C ALA A 104 -11.65 13.36 -10.28
N SER A 105 -11.13 12.19 -10.67
CA SER A 105 -10.35 11.33 -9.77
C SER A 105 -9.11 12.08 -9.28
N LYS A 106 -8.86 12.06 -7.97
CA LYS A 106 -7.77 12.84 -7.34
C LYS A 106 -6.39 12.58 -7.96
N VAL A 107 -6.14 11.35 -8.42
CA VAL A 107 -4.90 10.95 -9.10
C VAL A 107 -4.60 11.76 -10.38
N LEU A 108 -5.65 12.30 -11.02
CA LEU A 108 -5.54 13.12 -12.24
C LEU A 108 -5.48 14.63 -11.94
N LEU A 109 -5.97 15.07 -10.78
CA LEU A 109 -6.16 16.50 -10.48
C LEU A 109 -5.12 17.09 -9.53
N TYR A 110 -4.68 16.33 -8.53
CA TYR A 110 -3.72 16.80 -7.53
C TYR A 110 -2.30 16.32 -7.82
N ARG A 111 -2.02 16.02 -9.10
CA ARG A 111 -0.70 15.75 -9.62
C ARG A 111 -0.45 16.51 -10.94
N LEU A 112 -0.27 17.82 -10.78
CA LEU A 112 0.54 18.71 -11.63
C LEU A 112 1.62 19.33 -10.74
#